data_AF-A0A4Z0MTE6-F1
#
_entry.id   AF-A0A4Z0MTE6-F1
#
_cell.length_a   1.000
_cell.length_b   1.000
_cell.length_c   1.000
_cell.angle_alpha   90.00
_cell.angle_beta   90.00
_cell.angle_gamma   90.00
#
_symmetry.space_group_name_H-M   'P 1'
#
loop_
_entity.id
_entity.type
_entity.pdbx_description
1 polymer ?
#
loop_
_entity_poly.entity_id
_entity_poly.type
_entity_poly.pdbx_seq_one_letter_code
_entity_poly.pdbx_strand_id
1 'polypeptide(L)'
;MNSLTPNAIINYTVQQQLSTTWAHQWFIGLSVEEQKSTLVLLDLFVQQSHPTPTMVHMALAAQPSTPFTTPLALLKAHPLKVALTKILTLPTPEYPNAFKALLAVFSIADTYRRTYLCQGQCTHDWHNLPPLLPQTVQ
;
A
#
# COMPACT_ATOMS: atom_id res chain seq x y z
N MET A 1 11.44 -16.57 16.03
CA MET A 1 10.56 -16.47 14.85
C MET A 1 10.77 -15.08 14.29
N ASN A 2 11.41 -14.95 13.13
CA ASN A 2 11.68 -13.62 12.55
C ASN A 2 10.34 -13.04 12.09
N SER A 3 9.83 -12.06 12.84
CA SER A 3 8.67 -11.27 12.42
C SER A 3 8.99 -10.60 11.09
N LEU A 4 8.06 -10.70 10.13
CA LEU A 4 8.18 -10.02 8.85
C LEU A 4 8.32 -8.50 9.08
N THR A 5 9.19 -7.85 8.30
CA THR A 5 9.35 -6.39 8.36
C THR A 5 8.14 -5.70 7.70
N PRO A 6 7.86 -4.42 8.03
CA PRO A 6 6.83 -3.64 7.34
C PRO A 6 6.97 -3.65 5.81
N ASN A 7 8.22 -3.53 5.31
CA ASN A 7 8.56 -3.66 3.89
C ASN A 7 8.08 -5.01 3.32
N ALA A 8 8.40 -6.10 4.00
CA ALA A 8 8.03 -7.43 3.55
C ALA A 8 6.50 -7.60 3.55
N ILE A 9 5.83 -7.19 4.63
CA ILE A 9 4.37 -7.31 4.77
C ILE A 9 3.65 -6.56 3.64
N ILE A 10 3.98 -5.28 3.42
CA ILE A 10 3.37 -4.46 2.37
C ILE A 10 3.51 -5.15 1.01
N ASN A 11 4.74 -5.56 0.66
CA ASN A 11 5.01 -6.12 -0.65
C ASN A 11 4.39 -7.51 -0.81
N TYR A 12 4.46 -8.39 0.18
CA TYR A 12 3.76 -9.67 0.11
C TYR A 12 2.25 -9.50 -0.04
N THR A 13 1.65 -8.50 0.61
CA THR A 13 0.22 -8.22 0.45
C THR A 13 -0.11 -7.76 -0.97
N VAL A 14 0.65 -6.81 -1.50
CA VAL A 14 0.47 -6.29 -2.87
C VAL A 14 0.73 -7.35 -3.93
N GLN A 15 1.65 -8.28 -3.64
CA GLN A 15 1.97 -9.42 -4.48
C GLN A 15 1.05 -10.63 -4.25
N GLN A 16 -0.04 -10.45 -3.49
CA GLN A 16 -1.09 -11.44 -3.23
C GLN A 16 -0.60 -12.71 -2.49
N GLN A 17 0.55 -12.60 -1.81
CA GLN A 17 1.09 -13.65 -0.93
C GLN A 17 0.60 -13.51 0.52
N LEU A 18 0.10 -12.32 0.89
CA LEU A 18 -0.58 -12.06 2.17
C LEU A 18 -1.96 -11.46 1.94
N SER A 19 -2.90 -11.78 2.83
CA SER A 19 -4.25 -11.20 2.81
C SER A 19 -4.23 -9.70 3.13
N THR A 20 -5.00 -8.91 2.40
CA THR A 20 -5.22 -7.48 2.68
C THR A 20 -5.91 -7.27 4.03
N THR A 21 -6.82 -8.18 4.41
CA THR A 21 -7.47 -8.15 5.73
C THR A 21 -6.45 -8.37 6.85
N TRP A 22 -5.57 -9.36 6.69
CA TRP A 22 -4.51 -9.63 7.68
C TRP A 22 -3.55 -8.44 7.81
N ALA A 23 -3.09 -7.90 6.68
CA ALA A 23 -2.18 -6.75 6.69
C ALA A 23 -2.83 -5.51 7.33
N HIS A 24 -4.13 -5.29 7.12
CA HIS A 24 -4.85 -4.22 7.79
C HIS A 24 -4.94 -4.41 9.31
N GLN A 25 -5.19 -5.64 9.79
CA GLN A 25 -5.19 -5.94 11.22
C GLN A 25 -3.80 -5.80 11.84
N TRP A 26 -2.77 -6.28 11.15
CA TRP A 26 -1.37 -6.05 11.53
C TRP A 26 -1.08 -4.56 11.68
N PHE A 27 -1.47 -3.74 10.70
CA PHE A 27 -1.24 -2.30 10.71
C PHE A 27 -1.95 -1.61 11.89
N ILE A 28 -3.22 -1.96 12.16
CA ILE A 28 -3.98 -1.39 13.29
C ILE A 28 -3.33 -1.75 14.64
N GLY A 29 -2.69 -2.92 14.75
CA GLY A 29 -2.01 -3.38 15.96
C GLY A 29 -0.68 -2.69 16.25
N LEU A 30 -0.13 -1.91 15.30
CA LEU A 30 1.11 -1.15 15.49
C LEU A 30 0.92 0.06 16.41
N SER A 31 1.99 0.50 17.06
CA SER A 31 2.02 1.81 17.71
C SER A 31 1.80 2.95 16.72
N VAL A 32 1.44 4.14 17.21
CA VAL A 32 1.17 5.31 16.35
C VAL A 32 2.41 5.70 15.53
N GLU A 33 3.59 5.61 16.15
CA GLU A 33 4.88 5.88 15.54
C GLU A 33 5.22 4.87 14.43
N GLU A 34 4.94 3.59 14.66
CA GLU A 34 5.13 2.52 13.68
C GLU A 34 4.12 2.62 12.53
N GLN A 35 2.86 2.97 12.81
CA GLN A 35 1.86 3.25 11.77
C GLN A 35 2.31 4.40 10.87
N LYS A 36 2.77 5.51 11.47
CA LYS A 36 3.28 6.66 10.72
C LYS A 36 4.49 6.29 9.86
N SER A 37 5.45 5.56 10.43
CA SER A 37 6.64 5.10 9.71
C SER A 37 6.28 4.16 8.56
N THR A 38 5.28 3.30 8.76
CA THR A 38 4.75 2.40 7.74
C THR A 38 4.03 3.15 6.62
N LEU A 39 3.28 4.22 6.94
CA LEU A 39 2.65 5.08 5.93
C LEU A 39 3.68 5.83 5.08
N VAL A 40 4.77 6.30 5.68
CA VAL A 40 5.89 6.93 4.94
C VAL A 40 6.56 5.93 4.00
N LEU A 41 6.79 4.70 4.48
CA LEU A 41 7.33 3.63 3.64
C LEU A 41 6.38 3.28 2.48
N LEU A 42 5.08 3.22 2.75
CA LEU A 42 4.08 2.93 1.73
C LEU A 42 3.97 4.07 0.70
N ASP A 43 4.05 5.34 1.12
CA ASP A 43 4.15 6.50 0.23
C ASP A 43 5.35 6.37 -0.72
N LEU A 44 6.53 5.98 -0.20
CA LEU A 44 7.72 5.76 -1.03
C LEU A 44 7.46 4.71 -2.13
N PHE A 45 6.79 3.60 -1.81
CA PHE A 45 6.44 2.59 -2.82
C PHE A 45 5.41 3.07 -3.83
N VAL A 46 4.39 3.82 -3.38
CA VAL A 46 3.44 4.47 -4.29
C VAL A 46 4.19 5.39 -5.25
N GLN A 47 5.16 6.18 -4.78
CA GLN A 47 5.93 7.06 -5.67
C GLN A 47 6.82 6.28 -6.66
N GLN A 48 7.52 5.24 -6.20
CA GLN A 48 8.43 4.43 -7.04
C GLN A 48 7.70 3.54 -8.07
N SER A 49 6.44 3.18 -7.80
CA SER A 49 5.60 2.43 -8.73
C SER A 49 5.00 3.28 -9.86
N HIS A 50 5.10 4.61 -9.75
CA HIS A 50 4.62 5.58 -10.73
C HIS A 50 3.16 5.39 -11.20
N PRO A 51 2.15 5.43 -10.29
CA PRO A 51 0.75 5.30 -10.65
C PRO A 51 0.32 6.41 -11.61
N THR A 52 -0.40 6.01 -12.66
CA THR A 52 -1.09 6.97 -13.52
C THR A 52 -2.41 7.42 -12.88
N PRO A 53 -3.00 8.55 -13.31
CA PRO A 53 -4.34 8.96 -12.85
C PRO A 53 -5.40 7.87 -13.04
N THR A 54 -5.33 7.10 -14.14
CA THR A 54 -6.21 5.97 -14.40
C THR A 54 -6.08 4.88 -13.34
N MET A 55 -4.86 4.52 -12.94
CA MET A 55 -4.63 3.51 -11.90
C MET A 55 -5.17 3.97 -10.54
N VAL A 56 -5.00 5.26 -10.20
CA VAL A 56 -5.58 5.82 -8.98
C VAL A 56 -7.11 5.72 -9.03
N HIS A 57 -7.73 6.04 -10.16
CA HIS A 57 -9.17 5.90 -10.32
C HIS A 57 -9.65 4.46 -10.17
N MET A 58 -8.92 3.50 -10.74
CA MET A 58 -9.21 2.07 -10.55
C MET A 58 -9.12 1.66 -9.08
N ALA A 59 -8.14 2.19 -8.33
CA ALA A 59 -7.99 1.91 -6.90
C ALA A 59 -9.19 2.42 -6.09
N LEU A 60 -9.68 3.62 -6.43
CA LEU A 60 -10.87 4.21 -5.82
C LEU A 60 -12.13 3.41 -6.15
N ALA A 61 -12.29 2.96 -7.40
CA ALA A 61 -13.44 2.19 -7.85
C ALA A 61 -13.51 0.78 -7.25
N ALA A 62 -12.36 0.21 -6.86
CA ALA A 62 -12.28 -1.11 -6.23
C ALA A 62 -12.67 -1.11 -4.73
N GLN A 63 -12.86 0.07 -4.11
CA GLN A 63 -13.29 0.16 -2.72
C GLN A 63 -14.82 0.04 -2.60
N PRO A 64 -15.35 -0.61 -1.54
CA PRO A 64 -16.79 -0.65 -1.31
C PRO A 64 -17.37 0.76 -1.18
N SER A 65 -18.57 0.95 -1.74
CA SER A 65 -19.20 2.26 -1.88
C SER A 65 -19.63 2.87 -0.54
N THR A 66 -19.06 4.06 -0.24
CA THR A 66 -19.49 5.14 0.67
C THR A 66 -19.80 4.85 2.16
N PRO A 67 -19.45 5.80 3.07
CA PRO A 67 -18.82 7.10 2.80
C PRO A 67 -17.33 6.98 2.45
N PHE A 68 -16.86 7.85 1.56
CA PHE A 68 -15.44 7.95 1.25
C PHE A 68 -14.68 8.42 2.49
N THR A 69 -13.69 7.64 2.90
CA THR A 69 -12.77 8.03 3.96
C THR A 69 -11.95 9.25 3.52
N THR A 70 -11.45 10.04 4.48
CA THR A 70 -10.67 11.26 4.17
C THR A 70 -9.51 11.02 3.18
N PRO A 71 -8.73 9.93 3.26
CA PRO A 71 -7.68 9.61 2.28
C PRO A 71 -8.22 9.40 0.85
N LEU A 72 -9.35 8.73 0.69
CA LEU A 72 -9.94 8.51 -0.63
C LEU A 72 -10.49 9.81 -1.22
N ALA A 73 -11.06 10.67 -0.38
CA ALA A 73 -11.49 12.01 -0.80
C ALA A 73 -10.31 12.86 -1.29
N LEU A 74 -9.16 12.81 -0.61
CA LEU A 74 -7.94 13.50 -1.02
C LEU A 74 -7.38 12.97 -2.35
N LEU A 75 -7.36 11.64 -2.54
CA LEU A 75 -6.94 11.01 -3.81
C LEU A 75 -7.86 11.38 -4.97
N LYS A 76 -9.15 11.59 -4.71
CA LYS A 76 -10.13 12.03 -5.72
C LYS A 76 -9.99 13.52 -6.06
N ALA A 77 -9.70 14.36 -5.07
CA ALA A 77 -9.75 15.81 -5.20
C ALA A 77 -8.42 16.45 -5.70
N HIS A 78 -7.30 15.73 -5.61
CA HIS A 78 -5.98 16.30 -5.86
C HIS A 78 -5.11 15.42 -6.77
N PRO A 79 -4.14 16.02 -7.48
CA PRO A 79 -3.07 15.25 -8.11
C PRO A 79 -2.36 14.37 -7.07
N LEU A 80 -1.94 13.16 -7.49
CA LEU A 80 -1.41 12.13 -6.59
C LEU A 80 -0.35 12.67 -5.62
N LYS A 81 0.65 13.42 -6.11
CA LYS A 81 1.71 13.99 -5.27
C LYS A 81 1.17 14.87 -4.14
N VAL A 82 0.17 15.71 -4.44
CA VAL A 82 -0.47 16.59 -3.45
C VAL A 82 -1.32 15.78 -2.47
N ALA A 83 -2.05 14.78 -2.96
CA ALA A 83 -2.85 13.88 -2.13
C ALA A 83 -1.96 13.13 -1.13
N LEU A 84 -0.82 12.58 -1.57
CA LEU A 84 0.14 11.86 -0.73
C LEU A 84 0.66 12.73 0.42
N THR A 85 1.11 13.95 0.12
CA THR A 85 1.56 14.89 1.16
C THR A 85 0.47 15.17 2.18
N LYS A 86 -0.78 15.38 1.74
CA LYS A 86 -1.91 15.63 2.65
C LYS A 86 -2.28 14.40 3.48
N ILE A 87 -2.25 13.21 2.89
CA ILE A 87 -2.55 11.94 3.57
C ILE A 87 -1.58 11.71 4.73
N LEU A 88 -0.28 11.98 4.54
CA LEU A 88 0.73 11.84 5.60
C LEU A 88 0.58 12.86 6.75
N THR A 89 -0.26 13.89 6.58
CA THR A 89 -0.57 14.89 7.62
C THR A 89 -1.90 14.65 8.32
N LEU A 90 -2.62 13.58 7.97
CA LEU A 90 -3.90 13.26 8.60
C LEU A 90 -3.72 12.91 10.09
N PRO A 91 -4.75 13.15 10.93
CA PRO A 91 -4.69 12.77 12.33
C PRO A 91 -4.69 11.24 12.47
N THR A 92 -4.11 10.73 13.55
CA THR A 92 -3.92 9.29 13.84
C THR A 92 -5.15 8.41 13.58
N PRO A 93 -6.40 8.81 13.91
CA PRO A 93 -7.59 7.98 13.62
C PRO A 93 -7.80 7.66 12.14
N GLU A 94 -7.21 8.42 11.21
CA GLU A 94 -7.30 8.19 9.77
C GLU A 94 -6.19 7.26 9.23
N TYR A 95 -5.19 6.90 10.04
CA TYR A 95 -4.07 6.07 9.58
C TYR A 95 -4.52 4.71 9.00
N PRO A 96 -5.47 3.97 9.59
CA PRO A 96 -5.95 2.72 8.99
C PRO A 96 -6.58 2.91 7.61
N ASN A 97 -7.35 4.00 7.44
CA ASN A 97 -7.94 4.35 6.15
C ASN A 97 -6.87 4.77 5.14
N ALA A 98 -5.85 5.50 5.59
CA ALA A 98 -4.73 5.93 4.75
C ALA A 98 -3.96 4.71 4.26
N PHE A 99 -3.68 3.76 5.15
CA PHE A 99 -3.01 2.51 4.80
C PHE A 99 -3.78 1.75 3.72
N LYS A 100 -5.09 1.52 3.91
CA LYS A 100 -5.93 0.85 2.90
C LYS A 100 -5.92 1.57 1.55
N ALA A 101 -6.07 2.89 1.56
CA ALA A 101 -6.13 3.68 0.33
C ALA A 101 -4.80 3.63 -0.45
N LEU A 102 -3.68 3.83 0.23
CA LEU A 102 -2.35 3.80 -0.40
C LEU A 102 -1.98 2.37 -0.85
N LEU A 103 -2.35 1.34 -0.07
CA LEU A 103 -2.10 -0.05 -0.42
C LEU A 103 -2.87 -0.46 -1.68
N ALA A 104 -4.10 0.04 -1.86
CA ALA A 104 -4.89 -0.20 -3.08
C ALA A 104 -4.25 0.45 -4.31
N VAL A 105 -3.81 1.72 -4.20
CA VAL A 105 -3.10 2.42 -5.30
C VAL A 105 -1.80 1.68 -5.64
N PHE A 106 -1.02 1.32 -4.62
CA PHE A 106 0.23 0.60 -4.82
C PHE A 106 0.00 -0.77 -5.45
N SER A 107 -1.02 -1.51 -5.02
CA SER A 107 -1.36 -2.83 -5.56
C SER A 107 -1.58 -2.81 -7.07
N ILE A 108 -2.31 -1.82 -7.57
CA ILE A 108 -2.57 -1.66 -9.01
C ILE A 108 -1.30 -1.24 -9.75
N ALA A 109 -0.58 -0.23 -9.24
CA ALA A 109 0.61 0.29 -9.89
C ALA A 109 1.75 -0.75 -9.93
N ASP A 110 1.96 -1.49 -8.84
CA ASP A 110 2.91 -2.58 -8.77
C ASP A 110 2.55 -3.73 -9.73
N THR A 111 1.29 -4.15 -9.74
CA THR A 111 0.84 -5.22 -10.65
C THR A 111 1.09 -4.84 -12.11
N TYR A 112 0.76 -3.61 -12.49
CA TYR A 112 1.06 -3.10 -13.82
C TYR A 112 2.56 -3.10 -14.09
N ARG A 113 3.36 -2.56 -13.17
CA ARG A 113 4.82 -2.49 -13.32
C ARG A 113 5.44 -3.88 -13.50
N ARG A 114 5.08 -4.85 -12.66
CA ARG A 114 5.60 -6.22 -12.77
C ARG A 114 5.21 -6.89 -14.08
N THR A 115 3.96 -6.70 -14.51
CA THR A 115 3.40 -7.33 -15.72
C THR A 115 3.96 -6.74 -17.01
N TYR A 116 4.05 -5.41 -17.09
CA TYR A 116 4.28 -4.72 -18.38
C TYR A 116 5.64 -4.02 -18.50
N LEU A 117 6.27 -3.65 -17.39
CA LEU A 117 7.53 -2.91 -17.42
C LEU A 117 8.72 -3.79 -17.02
N CYS A 118 8.58 -4.55 -15.94
CA CYS A 118 9.65 -5.39 -15.42
C CYS A 118 9.76 -6.70 -16.20
N GLN A 119 8.63 -7.35 -16.51
CA GLN A 119 8.58 -8.60 -17.28
C GLN A 119 9.57 -9.68 -16.77
N GLY A 120 9.73 -9.78 -15.45
CA GLY A 120 10.65 -10.72 -14.80
C GLY A 120 12.13 -10.31 -14.75
N GLN A 121 12.49 -9.11 -15.22
CA GLN A 121 13.86 -8.58 -15.23
C GLN A 121 14.06 -7.42 -14.24
N CYS A 122 13.27 -7.37 -13.15
CA CYS A 122 13.38 -6.27 -12.20
C CYS A 122 14.58 -6.43 -11.27
N THR A 123 15.33 -5.35 -11.09
CA THR A 123 16.44 -5.25 -10.14
C THR A 123 16.02 -4.70 -8.78
N HIS A 124 14.74 -4.36 -8.58
CA HIS A 124 14.28 -3.88 -7.27
C HIS A 124 14.16 -5.04 -6.28
N ASP A 125 14.74 -4.87 -5.09
CA ASP A 125 14.74 -5.89 -4.04
C ASP A 125 13.32 -6.35 -3.66
N TRP A 126 12.34 -5.43 -3.65
CA TRP A 126 10.96 -5.73 -3.30
C TRP A 126 10.21 -6.55 -4.36
N HIS A 127 10.74 -6.69 -5.58
CA HIS A 127 10.23 -7.63 -6.60
C HIS A 127 10.89 -9.01 -6.56
N ASN A 128 11.98 -9.14 -5.81
CA ASN A 128 12.76 -10.37 -5.67
C ASN A 128 12.60 -11.01 -4.28
N LEU A 129 11.43 -10.82 -3.67
CA LEU A 129 11.12 -11.44 -2.38
C LEU A 129 10.95 -12.96 -2.55
N PRO A 130 11.49 -13.78 -1.62
CA PRO A 130 11.25 -15.21 -1.65
C PRO A 130 9.77 -15.52 -1.42
N PRO A 131 9.24 -16.67 -1.87
CA PRO A 131 7.88 -17.06 -1.55
C PRO A 131 7.63 -17.10 -0.04
N LEU A 132 6.46 -16.61 0.39
CA LEU A 132 6.07 -16.65 1.78
C LEU A 132 5.86 -18.11 2.22
N LEU A 133 6.63 -18.57 3.21
CA LEU A 133 6.51 -19.94 3.70
C LEU A 133 5.28 -20.09 4.62
N PRO A 134 4.54 -21.21 4.58
CA PRO A 134 3.30 -21.40 5.36
C PRO A 134 3.43 -21.15 6.87
N GLN A 135 4.64 -21.25 7.43
CA GLN A 135 4.92 -21.09 8.86
C GLN A 135 5.10 -19.63 9.30
N THR A 136 5.03 -18.66 8.38
CA THR A 136 5.31 -17.23 8.67
C THR A 136 4.07 -16.37 8.90
N VAL A 137 2.87 -16.93 8.78
CA VAL A 137 1.60 -16.27 9.12
C VAL A 137 0.99 -17.02 10.30
N GLN A 138 1.26 -16.53 11.51
CA GLN A 138 0.50 -16.90 12.71
C GLN A 138 -0.23 -15.66 13.22
#